data_AF-A0A0Q7U974-F1
#
_entry.id   AF-A0A0Q7U974-F1
#
_cell.length_a   1.000
_cell.length_b   1.000
_cell.length_c   1.000
_cell.angle_alpha   90.00
_cell.angle_beta   90.00
_cell.angle_gamma   90.00
#
_symmetry.space_group_name_H-M   'P 1'
#
loop_
_entity.id
_entity.type
_entity.pdbx_description
1 polymer ?
#
loop_
_entity_poly.entity_id
_entity_poly.type
_entity_poly.pdbx_seq_one_letter_code
_entity_poly.pdbx_strand_id
1 'polypeptide(L)'
;MEVLLRECANYVALAAELCSVLCIAVGMVETLVQGARVTVGRSGSSRQARRDLWAQFARWIVLALEFALAADIVRTAIAPTWDDIGRLAAIAFIRTGLNYFLERDMEEFAPAAEGPEEGRVKDERPRS
;
A
#
# COMPACT_ATOMS: atom_id res chain seq x y z
N MET A 1 36.89 -9.84 -2.38
CA MET A 1 36.04 -8.89 -3.13
C MET A 1 34.56 -9.23 -2.97
N GLU A 2 34.17 -10.50 -3.10
CA GLU A 2 32.77 -10.95 -2.94
C GLU A 2 32.16 -10.67 -1.55
N VAL A 3 32.93 -10.82 -0.47
CA VAL A 3 32.45 -10.56 0.91
C VAL A 3 32.07 -9.08 1.09
N LEU A 4 32.92 -8.15 0.66
CA LEU A 4 32.65 -6.71 0.68
C LEU A 4 31.37 -6.35 -0.11
N LEU A 5 31.17 -6.96 -1.27
CA LEU A 5 29.98 -6.71 -2.10
C LEU A 5 28.70 -7.17 -1.41
N ARG A 6 28.70 -8.37 -0.80
CA ARG A 6 27.54 -8.87 -0.04
C ARG A 6 27.21 -7.99 1.15
N GLU A 7 28.23 -7.54 1.86
CA GLU A 7 28.05 -6.71 3.06
C GLU A 7 27.49 -5.33 2.69
N CYS A 8 28.02 -4.70 1.64
CA CYS A 8 27.44 -3.46 1.08
C CYS A 8 25.99 -3.65 0.63
N ALA A 9 25.69 -4.73 -0.09
CA ALA A 9 24.33 -5.00 -0.57
C ALA A 9 23.35 -5.25 0.59
N ASN A 10 23.77 -5.95 1.65
CA ASN A 10 22.95 -6.12 2.85
C ASN A 10 22.64 -4.77 3.52
N TYR A 11 23.61 -3.85 3.62
CA TYR A 11 23.35 -2.51 4.14
C TYR A 11 22.38 -1.72 3.27
N VAL A 12 22.47 -1.84 1.94
CA VAL A 12 21.54 -1.20 1.01
C VAL A 12 20.13 -1.77 1.17
N ALA A 13 19.98 -3.09 1.26
CA ALA A 13 18.68 -3.73 1.47
C ALA A 13 18.06 -3.31 2.82
N LEU A 14 18.88 -3.26 3.89
CA LEU A 14 18.44 -2.81 5.21
C LEU A 14 18.02 -1.34 5.19
N ALA A 15 18.76 -0.47 4.50
CA ALA A 15 18.40 0.93 4.36
C ALA A 15 17.08 1.11 3.60
N ALA A 16 16.88 0.38 2.51
CA ALA A 16 15.63 0.40 1.75
C ALA A 16 14.45 -0.11 2.59
N GLU A 17 14.65 -1.18 3.37
CA GLU A 17 13.64 -1.69 4.30
C GLU A 17 13.28 -0.67 5.39
N LEU A 18 14.28 0.02 5.95
CA LEU A 18 14.05 1.10 6.90
C LEU A 18 13.24 2.26 6.26
N CYS A 19 13.56 2.65 5.03
CA CYS A 19 12.80 3.66 4.29
C CYS A 19 11.34 3.23 4.08
N SER A 20 11.09 1.97 3.77
CA SER A 20 9.74 1.41 3.65
C SER A 20 8.94 1.56 4.94
N VAL A 21 9.52 1.13 6.06
CA VAL A 21 8.90 1.23 7.39
C VAL A 21 8.62 2.70 7.76
N LEU A 22 9.56 3.61 7.47
CA LEU A 22 9.37 5.04 7.70
C LEU A 22 8.24 5.62 6.86
N CYS A 23 8.12 5.25 5.58
CA CYS A 23 7.03 5.70 4.71
C CYS A 23 5.66 5.28 5.27
N ILE A 24 5.53 4.03 5.72
CA ILE A 24 4.29 3.53 6.35
C ILE A 24 4.00 4.30 7.64
N ALA A 25 5.01 4.50 8.49
CA ALA A 25 4.85 5.21 9.75
C ALA A 25 4.40 6.66 9.54
N VAL A 26 5.04 7.39 8.61
CA VAL A 26 4.67 8.78 8.28
C VAL A 26 3.26 8.84 7.71
N GLY A 27 2.93 7.99 6.73
CA GLY A 27 1.59 7.96 6.15
C GLY A 27 0.51 7.66 7.17
N MET A 28 0.77 6.75 8.12
CA MET A 28 -0.13 6.44 9.22
C MET A 28 -0.36 7.66 10.12
N VAL A 29 0.72 8.33 10.56
CA VAL A 29 0.63 9.52 11.41
C VAL A 29 -0.13 10.65 10.72
N GLU A 30 0.19 10.95 9.46
CA GLU A 30 -0.49 11.99 8.69
C GLU A 30 -2.00 11.71 8.53
N THR A 31 -2.35 10.45 8.26
CA THR A 31 -3.75 10.03 8.05
C THR A 31 -4.54 10.10 9.35
N LEU A 32 -3.94 9.69 10.47
CA LEU A 32 -4.55 9.76 11.80
C LEU A 32 -4.77 11.21 12.24
N VAL A 33 -3.77 12.08 12.08
CA VAL A 33 -3.88 13.49 12.45
C VAL A 33 -4.97 14.20 11.64
N GLN A 34 -5.01 13.97 10.32
CA GLN A 34 -6.03 14.58 9.47
C GLN A 34 -7.44 14.02 9.76
N GLY A 35 -7.57 12.70 9.94
CA GLY A 35 -8.83 12.06 10.31
C GLY A 35 -9.38 12.56 11.67
N ALA A 36 -8.52 12.72 12.67
CA ALA A 36 -8.88 13.27 13.98
C ALA A 36 -9.37 14.73 13.87
N ARG A 37 -8.73 15.56 13.06
CA ARG A 37 -9.17 16.95 12.83
C ARG A 37 -10.54 17.02 12.14
N VAL A 38 -10.77 16.16 11.15
CA VAL A 38 -12.05 16.11 10.40
C VAL A 38 -13.20 15.61 11.26
N THR A 39 -12.95 14.72 12.23
CA THR A 39 -13.98 14.20 13.14
C THR A 39 -14.30 15.15 14.29
N VAL A 40 -13.32 15.91 14.78
CA VAL A 40 -13.51 16.91 15.85
C VAL A 40 -14.18 18.19 15.33
N GLY A 41 -13.88 18.60 14.09
CA GLY A 41 -14.67 19.64 13.42
C GLY A 41 -16.03 19.07 13.00
N ARG A 42 -17.16 19.62 13.50
CA ARG A 42 -18.54 19.17 13.22
C ARG A 42 -19.00 19.27 11.74
N SER A 43 -18.09 19.20 10.77
CA SER A 43 -18.42 19.14 9.35
C SER A 43 -18.83 17.71 9.01
N GLY A 44 -20.11 17.53 8.66
CA GLY A 44 -20.69 16.24 8.33
C GLY A 44 -19.79 15.46 7.37
N SER A 45 -19.45 14.24 7.77
CA SER A 45 -18.63 13.26 7.06
C SER A 45 -19.01 13.17 5.57
N SER A 46 -18.38 13.99 4.74
CA SER A 46 -18.53 13.86 3.30
C SER A 46 -17.77 12.60 2.88
N ARG A 47 -18.40 11.78 2.05
CA ARG A 47 -17.79 10.61 1.40
C ARG A 47 -16.45 10.99 0.73
N GLN A 48 -16.32 12.27 0.32
CA GLN A 48 -15.13 12.86 -0.27
C GLN A 48 -13.94 12.96 0.71
N ALA A 49 -14.13 13.44 1.94
CA ALA A 49 -13.03 13.58 2.89
C ALA A 49 -12.38 12.23 3.25
N ARG A 50 -13.19 11.16 3.36
CA ARG A 50 -12.66 9.79 3.56
C ARG A 50 -11.88 9.29 2.33
N ARG A 51 -12.36 9.59 1.12
CA ARG A 51 -11.65 9.25 -0.12
C ARG A 51 -10.30 9.94 -0.18
N ASP A 52 -10.22 11.21 0.20
CA ASP A 52 -8.98 11.98 0.17
C ASP A 52 -7.96 11.44 1.19
N LEU A 53 -8.40 11.09 2.41
CA LEU A 53 -7.55 10.44 3.43
C LEU A 53 -7.04 9.08 2.95
N TRP A 54 -7.90 8.26 2.37
CA TRP A 54 -7.51 6.95 1.84
C TRP A 54 -6.52 7.09 0.68
N ALA A 55 -6.78 8.00 -0.27
CA ALA A 55 -5.88 8.25 -1.38
C ALA A 55 -4.51 8.78 -0.91
N GLN A 56 -4.47 9.62 0.13
CA GLN A 56 -3.23 10.09 0.76
C GLN A 56 -2.42 8.93 1.34
N PHE A 57 -3.08 8.04 2.10
CA PHE A 57 -2.43 6.88 2.70
C PHE A 57 -1.94 5.89 1.64
N ALA A 58 -2.74 5.63 0.62
CA ALA A 58 -2.39 4.74 -0.49
C ALA A 58 -1.08 5.18 -1.19
N ARG A 59 -0.86 6.49 -1.36
CA ARG A 59 0.42 7.00 -1.92
C ARG A 59 1.64 6.63 -1.07
N TRP A 60 1.51 6.71 0.26
CA TRP A 60 2.56 6.31 1.19
C TRP A 60 2.82 4.80 1.16
N ILE A 61 1.76 3.99 1.05
CA ILE A 61 1.88 2.54 0.90
C ILE A 61 2.60 2.17 -0.39
N VAL A 62 2.21 2.75 -1.53
CA VAL A 62 2.88 2.50 -2.81
C VAL A 62 4.38 2.84 -2.72
N LEU A 63 4.73 3.99 -2.15
CA LEU A 63 6.13 4.36 -1.95
C LEU A 63 6.88 3.36 -1.06
N ALA A 64 6.25 2.91 0.03
CA ALA A 64 6.82 1.91 0.91
C ALA A 64 7.05 0.56 0.20
N LEU A 65 6.13 0.17 -0.68
CA LEU A 65 6.24 -1.06 -1.47
C LEU A 65 7.39 -1.01 -2.47
N GLU A 66 7.63 0.13 -3.12
CA GLU A 66 8.80 0.31 -4.01
C GLU A 66 10.13 0.12 -3.26
N PHE A 67 10.25 0.70 -2.06
CA PHE A 67 11.43 0.50 -1.22
C PHE A 67 11.57 -0.94 -0.73
N ALA A 68 10.46 -1.56 -0.34
CA ALA A 68 10.45 -2.95 0.05
C ALA A 68 10.92 -3.83 -1.12
N LEU A 69 10.40 -3.61 -2.32
CA LEU A 69 10.76 -4.32 -3.55
C LEU A 69 12.25 -4.16 -3.86
N ALA A 70 12.79 -2.94 -3.77
CA ALA A 70 14.21 -2.68 -3.94
C ALA A 70 15.06 -3.51 -2.97
N ALA A 71 14.68 -3.59 -1.69
CA ALA A 71 15.39 -4.42 -0.70
C ALA A 71 15.42 -5.91 -1.08
N ASP A 72 14.33 -6.42 -1.67
CA ASP A 72 14.23 -7.81 -2.10
C ASP A 72 15.03 -8.12 -3.37
N ILE A 73 15.06 -7.20 -4.33
CA ILE A 73 15.91 -7.33 -5.53
C ILE A 73 17.38 -7.40 -5.11
N VAL A 74 17.80 -6.53 -4.19
CA VAL A 74 19.19 -6.53 -3.69
C VAL A 74 19.52 -7.85 -2.99
N ARG A 75 18.60 -8.36 -2.16
CA ARG A 75 18.77 -9.64 -1.46
C ARG A 75 18.85 -10.84 -2.40
N THR A 76 18.02 -10.89 -3.44
CA THR A 76 18.05 -11.98 -4.43
C THR A 76 19.30 -11.94 -5.31
N ALA A 77 19.85 -10.75 -5.58
CA ALA A 77 21.07 -10.58 -6.38
C ALA A 77 22.35 -11.10 -5.70
N ILE A 78 22.37 -11.21 -4.37
CA ILE A 78 23.58 -11.56 -3.60
C ILE A 78 23.54 -12.93 -2.92
N ALA A 79 22.58 -13.80 -3.28
CA ALA A 79 22.31 -15.09 -2.62
C ALA A 79 23.13 -16.27 -3.21
N PRO A 80 24.24 -16.71 -2.61
CA PRO A 80 25.20 -17.57 -3.31
C PRO A 80 25.30 -18.94 -2.64
N THR A 81 24.58 -19.17 -1.54
CA THR A 81 24.52 -20.47 -0.84
C THR A 81 23.07 -20.94 -0.71
N TRP A 82 22.86 -22.26 -0.73
CA TRP A 82 21.54 -22.87 -0.62
C TRP A 82 20.80 -22.54 0.69
N ASP A 83 21.54 -22.25 1.77
CA ASP A 83 20.97 -21.82 3.07
C ASP A 83 20.45 -20.37 3.02
N ASP A 84 21.23 -19.47 2.40
CA ASP A 84 20.81 -18.09 2.13
C ASP A 84 19.60 -18.05 1.17
N ILE A 85 19.62 -18.89 0.13
CA ILE A 85 18.49 -19.04 -0.80
C ILE A 85 17.24 -19.52 -0.06
N GLY A 86 17.37 -20.47 0.90
CA GLY A 86 16.25 -20.94 1.71
C GLY A 86 15.62 -19.85 2.58
N ARG A 87 16.45 -19.03 3.26
CA ARG A 87 15.97 -17.87 4.02
C ARG A 87 15.30 -16.83 3.14
N LEU A 88 15.89 -16.54 1.99
CA LEU A 88 15.32 -15.59 1.04
C LEU A 88 14.02 -16.10 0.41
N ALA A 89 13.92 -17.39 0.10
CA ALA A 89 12.69 -18.01 -0.36
C ALA A 89 11.59 -17.94 0.70
N ALA A 90 11.92 -18.15 1.98
CA ALA A 90 10.96 -17.98 3.07
C ALA A 90 10.47 -16.54 3.21
N ILE A 91 11.38 -15.55 3.16
CA ILE A 91 11.02 -14.12 3.20
C ILE A 91 10.17 -13.74 1.98
N ALA A 92 10.55 -14.17 0.78
CA ALA A 92 9.82 -13.92 -0.46
C ALA A 92 8.43 -14.58 -0.45
N PHE A 93 8.31 -15.77 0.13
CA PHE A 93 7.02 -16.46 0.29
C PHE A 93 6.12 -15.71 1.27
N ILE A 94 6.64 -15.29 2.43
CA ILE A 94 5.90 -14.46 3.41
C ILE A 94 5.44 -13.17 2.74
N ARG A 95 6.32 -12.49 1.99
CA ARG A 95 5.97 -11.26 1.30
C ARG A 95 4.89 -11.48 0.24
N THR A 96 5.05 -12.50 -0.61
CA THR A 96 4.04 -12.83 -1.63
C THR A 96 2.70 -13.14 -0.98
N GLY A 97 2.70 -13.92 0.10
CA GLY A 97 1.50 -14.25 0.86
C GLY A 97 0.84 -13.00 1.45
N LEU A 98 1.59 -12.18 2.20
CA LEU A 98 1.07 -10.97 2.83
C LEU A 98 0.58 -9.95 1.79
N ASN A 99 1.35 -9.71 0.73
CA ASN A 99 0.96 -8.78 -0.33
C ASN A 99 -0.29 -9.25 -1.07
N TYR A 100 -0.40 -10.56 -1.34
CA TYR A 100 -1.60 -11.16 -1.94
C TYR A 100 -2.83 -11.00 -1.04
N PHE A 101 -2.70 -11.26 0.27
CA PHE A 101 -3.80 -11.07 1.22
C PHE A 101 -4.21 -9.60 1.34
N LEU A 102 -3.24 -8.68 1.42
CA LEU A 102 -3.51 -7.23 1.50
C LEU A 102 -4.22 -6.70 0.25
N GLU A 103 -3.74 -7.06 -0.94
CA GLU A 103 -4.36 -6.65 -2.21
C GLU A 103 -5.78 -7.23 -2.34
N ARG A 104 -5.95 -8.50 -1.98
CA ARG A 104 -7.26 -9.16 -1.97
C ARG A 104 -8.22 -8.51 -0.98
N ASP A 105 -7.78 -8.20 0.24
CA ASP A 105 -8.59 -7.48 1.22
C ASP A 105 -8.97 -6.09 0.68
N MET A 106 -8.03 -5.40 0.03
CA MET A 106 -8.32 -4.09 -0.59
C MET A 106 -9.35 -4.20 -1.72
N GLU A 107 -9.35 -5.25 -2.52
CA GLU A 107 -10.38 -5.51 -3.55
C GLU A 107 -11.72 -5.91 -2.94
N GLU A 108 -11.72 -6.70 -1.87
CA GLU A 108 -12.94 -7.16 -1.19
C GLU A 108 -13.62 -6.01 -0.40
N PHE A 109 -12.83 -5.06 0.10
CA PHE A 109 -13.31 -3.82 0.70
C PHE A 109 -13.40 -2.64 -0.27
N ALA A 110 -13.02 -2.82 -1.55
CA ALA A 110 -13.28 -1.83 -2.58
C ALA A 110 -14.80 -1.76 -2.77
N PRO A 111 -15.43 -0.59 -2.53
CA PRO A 111 -16.87 -0.48 -2.62
C PRO A 111 -17.29 -0.88 -4.04
N ALA A 112 -18.24 -1.82 -4.14
CA ALA A 112 -18.96 -2.10 -5.38
C ALA A 112 -19.24 -0.75 -6.03
N ALA A 113 -18.63 -0.51 -7.18
CA ALA A 113 -18.92 0.66 -7.97
C ALA A 113 -20.44 0.67 -8.14
N GLU A 114 -21.11 1.63 -7.50
CA GLU A 114 -22.50 1.96 -7.81
C GLU A 114 -22.50 2.12 -9.34
N GLY A 115 -23.06 1.13 -10.02
CA GLY A 115 -23.16 1.12 -11.47
C GLY A 115 -23.84 2.41 -11.92
N PRO A 116 -23.48 2.95 -13.09
CA PRO A 116 -24.08 4.17 -13.57
C PRO A 116 -25.60 4.03 -13.54
N GLU A 117 -26.29 4.95 -12.85
CA GLU A 117 -27.74 5.06 -12.86
C GLU A 117 -28.20 5.32 -14.30
N GLU A 118 -28.50 4.22 -15.00
CA GLU A 118 -29.03 4.24 -16.34
C GLU A 118 -30.49 4.67 -16.28
N GLY A 119 -30.69 5.98 -16.45
CA GLY A 119 -31.82 6.57 -17.15
C GLY A 119 -33.21 6.08 -16.75
N ARG A 120 -33.70 6.47 -15.56
CA ARG A 120 -35.14 6.79 -15.44
C ARG A 120 -35.40 8.10 -16.20
N VAL A 121 -35.56 7.98 -17.51
CA VAL A 121 -36.28 8.97 -18.31
C VAL A 121 -37.70 8.97 -17.74
N LYS A 122 -37.99 10.03 -16.98
CA LYS A 122 -39.31 10.37 -16.48
C LYS A 122 -40.12 10.74 -17.72
N ASP A 123 -40.86 9.77 -18.26
CA ASP A 123 -41.93 10.05 -19.23
C ASP A 123 -43.08 10.71 -18.47
N GLU A 124 -42.89 12.00 -18.18
CA GLU A 124 -43.96 12.88 -17.72
C GLU A 124 -44.87 13.16 -18.92
N ARG A 125 -45.93 12.35 -19.03
CA ARG A 125 -47.11 12.66 -19.83
C ARG A 125 -47.56 14.11 -19.60
N PRO A 126 -47.77 14.93 -20.64
CA PRO A 126 -48.75 15.99 -20.56
C PRO A 126 -50.13 15.39 -20.85
N ARG A 127 -50.97 15.40 -19.81
CA ARG A 127 -52.43 15.37 -19.93
C ARG A 127 -52.90 16.72 -20.48
N SER A 128 -53.48 16.73 -21.68
CA SER A 128 -54.61 17.59 -22.10
C SER A 128 -54.85 17.44 -23.59
#